data_AF-R4KHC9-F1
#
_entry.id   AF-R4KHC9-F1
#
_cell.length_a   1.000
_cell.length_b   1.000
_cell.length_c   1.000
_cell.angle_alpha   90.00
_cell.angle_beta   90.00
_cell.angle_gamma   90.00
#
_symmetry.space_group_name_H-M   'P 1'
#
loop_
_entity.id
_entity.type
_entity.pdbx_description
1 polymer ?
#
loop_
_entity_poly.entity_id
_entity_poly.type
_entity_poly.pdbx_seq_one_letter_code
_entity_poly.pdbx_strand_id
1 'polypeptide(L)'
;MNQILSNKELHNYENLCLYFAYFREHKKLINNLINSNLTNLLLERCSEFFHSLFSGMVCNKSYPREIEKYVIEYIAGGYYKVLIEWAKNGMKESDNEMAKIIYSLIV
;
A
#
# COMPACT_ATOMS: atom_id res chain seq x y z
N MET A 1 -25.95 0.03 11.32
CA MET A 1 -24.69 0.80 11.29
C MET A 1 -23.45 -0.07 11.53
N ASN A 2 -23.49 -1.07 12.43
CA ASN A 2 -22.33 -1.92 12.74
C ASN A 2 -21.89 -2.90 11.63
N GLN A 3 -22.80 -3.40 10.78
CA GLN A 3 -22.44 -4.30 9.66
C GLN A 3 -21.70 -3.62 8.51
N ILE A 4 -21.87 -2.31 8.32
CA ILE A 4 -21.23 -1.57 7.21
C ILE A 4 -19.77 -1.23 7.56
N LEU A 5 -19.51 -0.89 8.82
CA LEU A 5 -18.15 -0.65 9.34
C LEU A 5 -17.29 -1.92 9.25
N SER A 6 -17.83 -3.09 9.66
CA SER A 6 -17.11 -4.36 9.56
C SER A 6 -16.80 -4.77 8.11
N ASN A 7 -17.67 -4.40 7.16
CA ASN A 7 -17.48 -4.75 5.75
C ASN A 7 -16.40 -3.89 5.09
N LYS A 8 -16.31 -2.61 5.45
CA LYS A 8 -15.25 -1.70 4.95
C LYS A 8 -13.88 -2.08 5.52
N GLU A 9 -13.82 -2.44 6.80
CA GLU A 9 -12.61 -2.94 7.47
C GLU A 9 -12.11 -4.24 6.85
N LEU A 10 -13.01 -5.21 6.63
CA LEU A 10 -12.70 -6.46 5.94
C LEU A 10 -12.17 -6.20 4.53
N HIS A 11 -12.82 -5.32 3.76
CA HIS A 11 -12.39 -4.98 2.41
C HIS A 11 -11.01 -4.31 2.37
N ASN A 12 -10.70 -3.44 3.34
CA ASN A 12 -9.38 -2.82 3.45
C ASN A 12 -8.28 -3.86 3.74
N TYR A 13 -8.57 -4.83 4.62
CA TYR A 13 -7.64 -5.92 4.91
C TYR A 13 -7.43 -6.83 3.69
N GLU A 14 -8.50 -7.19 2.98
CA GLU A 14 -8.42 -7.98 1.74
C GLU A 14 -7.62 -7.26 0.65
N ASN A 15 -7.83 -5.95 0.48
CA ASN A 15 -7.07 -5.13 -0.47
C ASN A 15 -5.57 -5.12 -0.13
N LEU A 16 -5.21 -5.12 1.15
CA LEU A 16 -3.82 -5.25 1.60
C LEU A 16 -3.24 -6.62 1.26
N CYS A 17 -3.99 -7.69 1.47
CA CYS A 17 -3.55 -9.04 1.07
C CYS A 17 -3.31 -9.13 -0.45
N LEU A 18 -4.22 -8.58 -1.25
CA LEU A 18 -4.09 -8.53 -2.72
C LEU A 18 -2.86 -7.72 -3.15
N TYR A 19 -2.58 -6.59 -2.49
CA TYR A 19 -1.39 -5.79 -2.75
C TYR A 19 -0.11 -6.61 -2.55
N PHE A 20 0.05 -7.30 -1.41
CA PHE A 20 1.26 -8.10 -1.16
C PHE A 20 1.35 -9.34 -2.05
N ALA A 21 0.23 -10.01 -2.32
CA ALA A 21 0.17 -11.16 -3.23
C ALA A 21 0.63 -10.78 -4.65
N TYR A 22 0.13 -9.66 -5.17
CA TYR A 22 0.52 -9.13 -6.49
C TYR A 22 2.05 -8.92 -6.57
N PHE A 23 2.64 -8.25 -5.59
CA PHE A 23 4.07 -8.00 -5.61
C PHE A 23 4.93 -9.24 -5.37
N ARG A 24 4.43 -10.23 -4.62
CA ARG A 24 5.09 -11.53 -4.49
C ARG A 24 5.11 -12.28 -5.82
N GLU A 25 3.99 -12.31 -6.53
CA GLU A 25 3.90 -12.90 -7.88
C GLU A 25 4.92 -12.25 -8.83
N HIS A 26 5.12 -10.94 -8.67
CA HIS A 26 6.09 -10.15 -9.44
C HIS A 26 7.46 -9.96 -8.77
N LYS A 27 7.85 -10.82 -7.81
CA LYS A 27 9.12 -10.70 -7.05
C LYS A 27 10.35 -10.52 -7.94
N LYS A 28 10.40 -11.20 -9.09
CA LYS A 28 11.53 -11.08 -10.04
C LYS A 28 11.67 -9.65 -10.58
N LEU A 29 10.56 -9.00 -10.93
CA LEU A 29 10.55 -7.62 -11.38
C LEU A 29 11.06 -6.69 -10.27
N ILE A 30 10.52 -6.84 -9.06
CA ILE A 30 10.88 -6.00 -7.91
C ILE A 30 12.37 -6.15 -7.56
N ASN A 31 12.89 -7.37 -7.53
CA ASN A 31 14.31 -7.61 -7.30
C ASN A 31 15.20 -6.99 -8.39
N ASN A 32 14.79 -7.08 -9.66
CA ASN A 32 15.54 -6.45 -10.75
C ASN A 32 15.57 -4.92 -10.62
N LEU A 33 14.45 -4.31 -10.24
CA LEU A 33 14.37 -2.86 -9.99
C LEU A 33 15.25 -2.45 -8.80
N ILE A 34 15.25 -3.23 -7.72
CA ILE A 34 16.13 -3.00 -6.55
C ILE A 34 17.60 -3.10 -6.96
N ASN A 35 17.98 -4.18 -7.64
CA ASN A 35 19.37 -4.44 -8.02
C ASN A 35 19.90 -3.42 -9.05
N SER A 36 19.01 -2.83 -9.84
CA SER A 36 19.36 -1.79 -10.82
C SER A 36 19.27 -0.38 -10.25
N ASN A 37 18.92 -0.22 -8.97
CA ASN A 37 18.67 1.08 -8.33
C ASN A 37 17.59 1.93 -9.04
N LEU A 38 16.55 1.26 -9.55
CA LEU A 38 15.43 1.85 -10.31
C LEU A 38 14.11 1.81 -9.53
N THR A 39 14.15 1.69 -8.19
CA THR A 39 12.94 1.59 -7.38
C THR A 39 12.13 2.88 -7.33
N ASN A 40 12.71 4.03 -7.72
CA ASN A 40 11.99 5.28 -7.88
C ASN A 40 10.88 5.19 -8.93
N LEU A 41 11.08 4.42 -10.00
CA LEU A 41 10.03 4.19 -11.02
C LEU A 41 8.79 3.52 -10.42
N LEU A 42 8.99 2.64 -9.44
CA LEU A 42 7.89 2.00 -8.73
C LEU A 42 7.17 2.99 -7.81
N LEU A 43 7.93 3.83 -7.09
CA LEU A 43 7.34 4.86 -6.22
C LEU A 43 6.49 5.87 -7.00
N GLU A 44 6.97 6.33 -8.16
CA GLU A 44 6.22 7.25 -9.03
C GLU A 44 4.89 6.64 -9.45
N ARG A 45 4.90 5.38 -9.92
CA ARG A 45 3.68 4.65 -10.30
C ARG A 45 2.76 4.37 -9.13
N CYS A 46 3.30 4.00 -7.97
CA CYS A 46 2.51 3.83 -6.76
C CYS A 46 1.83 5.15 -6.38
N SER A 47 2.54 6.27 -6.42
CA SER A 47 1.99 7.58 -6.06
C SER A 47 0.84 7.97 -7.01
N GLU A 48 1.03 7.83 -8.33
CA GLU A 48 -0.03 8.04 -9.33
C GLU A 48 -1.27 7.16 -9.06
N PHE A 49 -1.03 5.87 -8.79
CA PHE A 49 -2.10 4.91 -8.49
C PHE A 49 -2.85 5.28 -7.21
N PHE A 50 -2.14 5.62 -6.13
CA PHE A 50 -2.75 6.01 -4.87
C PHE A 50 -3.50 7.34 -4.99
N HIS A 51 -3.00 8.32 -5.75
CA HIS A 51 -3.77 9.51 -6.08
C HIS A 51 -5.06 9.16 -6.81
N SER A 52 -5.04 8.24 -7.78
CA SER A 52 -6.25 7.82 -8.49
C SER A 52 -7.24 7.03 -7.61
N LEU A 53 -6.74 6.13 -6.75
CA LEU A 53 -7.55 5.31 -5.85
C LEU A 53 -8.19 6.15 -4.74
N PHE A 54 -7.41 7.08 -4.19
CA PHE A 54 -7.83 7.88 -3.06
C PHE A 54 -8.49 9.18 -3.45
N SER A 55 -8.31 9.69 -4.68
CA SER A 55 -9.06 10.86 -5.16
C SER A 55 -10.56 10.58 -5.10
N GLY A 56 -11.25 11.23 -4.16
CA GLY A 56 -12.68 11.01 -3.89
C GLY A 56 -13.00 9.90 -2.87
N MET A 57 -11.99 9.22 -2.33
CA MET A 57 -12.14 8.11 -1.37
C MET A 57 -11.27 8.25 -0.11
N VAL A 58 -10.53 9.35 0.10
CA VAL A 58 -9.68 9.54 1.30
C VAL A 58 -10.53 9.56 2.58
N CYS A 59 -10.68 8.36 3.13
CA CYS A 59 -10.96 7.99 4.50
C CYS A 59 -12.22 8.63 5.10
N ASN A 60 -12.71 8.11 6.23
CA ASN A 60 -13.88 8.68 6.91
C ASN A 60 -13.63 10.11 7.48
N LYS A 61 -12.52 10.77 7.08
CA LYS A 61 -12.10 12.12 7.47
C LYS A 61 -11.90 12.93 6.19
N SER A 62 -12.83 13.84 5.92
CA SER A 62 -12.69 14.80 4.83
C SER A 62 -11.57 15.78 5.18
N TYR A 63 -10.41 15.63 4.55
CA TYR A 63 -9.34 16.62 4.61
C TYR A 63 -9.59 17.73 3.58
N PRO A 64 -9.17 18.97 3.84
CA PRO A 64 -9.03 19.97 2.78
C PRO A 64 -8.15 19.44 1.64
N ARG A 65 -8.49 19.75 0.39
CA ARG A 65 -7.76 19.24 -0.81
C ARG A 65 -6.27 19.58 -0.77
N GLU A 66 -5.93 20.70 -0.15
CA GLU A 66 -4.55 21.16 0.01
C GLU A 66 -3.73 20.23 0.90
N ILE A 67 -4.38 19.57 1.87
CA ILE A 67 -3.77 18.62 2.81
C ILE A 67 -3.85 17.20 2.26
N GLU A 68 -4.92 16.87 1.53
CA GLU A 68 -5.20 15.55 0.95
C GLU A 68 -4.00 15.01 0.15
N LYS A 69 -3.38 15.83 -0.70
CA LYS A 69 -2.20 15.43 -1.48
C LYS A 69 -1.04 14.95 -0.60
N TYR A 70 -0.79 15.59 0.55
CA TYR A 70 0.29 15.19 1.45
C TYR A 70 -0.04 13.92 2.21
N VAL A 71 -1.32 13.71 2.54
CA VAL A 71 -1.81 12.47 3.15
C VAL A 71 -1.65 11.30 2.18
N ILE A 72 -2.00 11.49 0.90
CA ILE A 72 -1.82 10.46 -0.12
C ILE A 72 -0.34 10.11 -0.30
N GLU A 73 0.55 11.11 -0.40
CA GLU A 73 2.00 10.87 -0.48
C GLU A 73 2.54 10.12 0.75
N TYR A 74 2.06 10.45 1.95
CA TYR A 74 2.43 9.74 3.17
C TYR A 74 2.03 8.27 3.12
N ILE A 75 0.79 7.97 2.71
CA ILE A 75 0.29 6.60 2.57
C ILE A 75 1.09 5.86 1.49
N ALA A 76 1.22 6.45 0.30
CA ALA A 76 1.94 5.86 -0.83
C ALA A 76 3.41 5.55 -0.45
N GLY A 77 4.08 6.51 0.19
CA GLY A 77 5.45 6.36 0.67
C GLY A 77 5.59 5.24 1.71
N GLY A 78 4.64 5.12 2.65
CA GLY A 78 4.62 4.06 3.65
C GLY A 78 4.49 2.67 3.02
N TYR A 79 3.49 2.49 2.14
CA TYR A 79 3.26 1.23 1.43
C TYR A 79 4.47 0.83 0.57
N TYR A 80 5.03 1.79 -0.18
CA TYR A 80 6.21 1.57 -1.00
C TYR A 80 7.42 1.16 -0.14
N LYS A 81 7.70 1.87 0.96
CA LYS A 81 8.86 1.57 1.80
C LYS A 81 8.77 0.19 2.43
N VAL A 82 7.60 -0.21 2.91
CA VAL A 82 7.38 -1.56 3.46
C VAL A 82 7.54 -2.63 2.38
N LEU A 83 7.00 -2.43 1.17
CA LEU A 83 7.19 -3.33 0.05
C LEU A 83 8.67 -3.54 -0.30
N ILE A 84 9.45 -2.45 -0.41
CA ILE A 84 10.87 -2.53 -0.75
C ILE A 84 11.66 -3.24 0.36
N GLU A 85 11.38 -2.95 1.62
CA GLU A 85 12.06 -3.59 2.75
C GLU A 85 11.74 -5.09 2.78
N TRP A 86 10.48 -5.45 2.60
CA TRP A 86 10.04 -6.84 2.52
C TRP A 86 10.72 -7.58 1.34
N ALA A 87 10.81 -6.95 0.18
CA ALA A 87 11.50 -7.50 -0.99
C ALA A 87 12.99 -7.72 -0.75
N LYS A 88 13.68 -6.74 -0.15
CA LYS A 88 15.11 -6.86 0.23
C LYS A 88 15.37 -7.99 1.21
N ASN A 89 14.42 -8.25 2.11
CA ASN A 89 14.49 -9.35 3.08
C ASN A 89 14.02 -10.69 2.49
N GLY A 90 13.71 -10.75 1.19
CA GLY A 90 13.40 -11.97 0.46
C GLY A 90 11.92 -12.35 0.44
N MET A 91 11.03 -11.46 0.90
CA MET A 91 9.58 -11.69 1.01
C MET A 91 9.23 -12.94 1.84
N LYS A 92 9.82 -13.04 3.04
CA LYS A 92 9.76 -14.24 3.90
C LYS A 92 8.38 -14.39 4.54
N GLU A 93 7.86 -13.30 5.06
CA GLU A 93 6.52 -13.19 5.65
C GLU A 93 5.47 -13.45 4.57
N SER A 94 4.35 -14.07 4.94
CA SER A 94 3.17 -14.29 4.09
C SER A 94 2.45 -12.97 3.77
N ASP A 95 1.61 -12.99 2.73
CA ASP A 95 0.85 -11.81 2.31
C ASP A 95 -0.11 -11.35 3.42
N ASN A 96 -0.67 -12.30 4.17
CA ASN A 96 -1.51 -12.06 5.35
C ASN A 96 -0.72 -11.44 6.51
N GLU A 97 0.51 -11.91 6.78
CA GLU A 97 1.35 -11.33 7.84
C GLU A 97 1.70 -9.87 7.52
N MET A 98 2.07 -9.59 6.27
CA MET A 98 2.36 -8.22 5.83
C MET A 98 1.12 -7.33 5.84
N ALA A 99 -0.03 -7.84 5.38
CA ALA A 99 -1.30 -7.12 5.44
C ALA A 99 -1.68 -6.78 6.89
N LYS A 100 -1.50 -7.73 7.82
CA LYS A 100 -1.77 -7.53 9.25
C LYS A 100 -0.90 -6.43 9.86
N ILE A 101 0.40 -6.37 9.50
CA ILE A 101 1.30 -5.30 9.95
C ILE A 101 0.77 -3.93 9.52
N ILE A 102 0.50 -3.74 8.22
CA ILE A 102 0.02 -2.45 7.72
C ILE A 102 -1.36 -2.10 8.28
N TYR A 103 -2.27 -3.07 8.34
CA TYR A 103 -3.62 -2.85 8.85
C TYR A 103 -3.59 -2.34 10.30
N SER A 104 -2.73 -2.90 11.15
CA SER A 104 -2.56 -2.47 12.55
C SER A 104 -2.00 -1.05 12.74
N LEU A 105 -1.45 -0.44 11.68
CA LEU A 105 -0.94 0.93 11.71
C LEU A 105 -1.97 1.96 11.24
N ILE A 106 -2.99 1.52 10.50
CA ILE A 106 -3.97 2.39 9.83
C ILE A 106 -5.31 2.45 10.59
N VAL A 107 -5.64 1.39 11.35
CA VAL A 107 -6.91 1.24 12.09
C VAL A 107 -6.71 1.37 13.59
#